data_AF-A0A7S1LRU5-F1
#
_entry.id   AF-A0A7S1LRU5-F1
#
_cell.length_a   1.000
_cell.length_b   1.000
_cell.length_c   1.000
_cell.angle_alpha   90.00
_cell.angle_beta   90.00
_cell.angle_gamma   90.00
#
_symmetry.space_group_name_H-M   'P 1'
#
loop_
_entity.id
_entity.type
_entity.pdbx_description
1 polymer ?
#
loop_
_entity_poly.entity_id
_entity_poly.type
_entity_poly.pdbx_seq_one_letter_code
_entity_poly.pdbx_strand_id
1 'polypeptide(L)'
;KVGSQVVVGSPAMAGDEDSTKSYRIKDIRFFGSARRVLLQSANGPCPLLALCNVLLLRNQLSISQDTRYISFAELVEMVTNRLFDANAGATAGDSTSSTALNVRENLSSCLEVLPRLNVGLDVNCRFGGVSDFEYTQELSVFDLLDIGLFHGWLVSKQEEKAWATFAHLSYNQVVEKLIAFEEAQQ
;
A
#
# COMPACT_ATOMS: atom_id res chain seq x y z
N LYS A 1 64.52 10.32 -4.90
CA LYS A 1 63.27 9.59 -4.54
C LYS A 1 62.33 10.60 -3.90
N VAL A 2 61.40 11.12 -4.70
CA VAL A 2 60.36 12.06 -4.28
C VAL A 2 59.20 11.22 -3.75
N GLY A 3 58.78 11.46 -2.50
CA GLY A 3 57.62 10.84 -1.89
C GLY A 3 56.45 11.81 -1.92
N SER A 4 55.52 11.60 -2.84
CA SER A 4 54.24 12.31 -2.91
C SER A 4 53.19 11.56 -2.10
N GLN A 5 52.71 12.18 -1.01
CA GLN A 5 51.48 11.80 -0.33
C GLN A 5 50.30 11.94 -1.30
N VAL A 6 49.60 10.84 -1.56
CA VAL A 6 48.28 10.87 -2.20
C VAL A 6 47.25 10.84 -1.07
N VAL A 7 46.61 12.00 -0.86
CA VAL A 7 45.44 12.15 -0.01
C VAL A 7 44.29 11.44 -0.73
N VAL A 8 43.81 10.33 -0.19
CA VAL A 8 42.60 9.67 -0.67
C VAL A 8 41.41 10.49 -0.18
N GLY A 9 40.94 11.41 -1.03
CA GLY A 9 39.66 12.08 -0.83
C GLY A 9 38.54 11.07 -1.07
N SER A 10 37.79 10.73 -0.01
CA SER A 10 36.51 10.05 -0.15
C SER A 10 35.56 10.90 -0.99
N PRO A 11 34.87 10.36 -2.00
CA PRO A 11 33.72 11.04 -2.54
C PRO A 11 32.60 10.90 -1.51
N ALA A 12 32.23 12.04 -0.94
CA ALA A 12 30.89 12.26 -0.40
C ALA A 12 29.86 12.15 -1.54
N MET A 13 28.59 12.04 -1.14
CA MET A 13 27.35 12.03 -1.95
C MET A 13 26.74 10.63 -2.17
N ALA A 14 26.19 10.07 -1.09
CA ALA A 14 25.00 9.22 -1.22
C ALA A 14 23.83 10.14 -1.61
N GLY A 15 23.71 10.40 -2.91
CA GLY A 15 22.62 11.18 -3.49
C GLY A 15 21.51 10.25 -3.98
N ASP A 16 20.35 10.37 -3.35
CA ASP A 16 19.00 10.30 -3.94
C ASP A 16 18.75 9.25 -5.04
N GLU A 17 18.43 8.01 -4.66
CA GLU A 17 17.84 7.01 -5.57
C GLU A 17 16.28 7.05 -5.59
N ASP A 18 15.65 7.93 -4.81
CA ASP A 18 14.20 7.83 -4.56
C ASP A 18 13.33 8.69 -5.50
N SER A 19 13.94 9.65 -6.23
CA SER A 19 13.22 10.63 -7.07
C SER A 19 12.98 10.22 -8.54
N THR A 20 13.43 9.04 -9.00
CA THR A 20 13.42 8.68 -10.44
C THR A 20 12.52 7.51 -10.84
N LYS A 21 11.72 6.94 -9.93
CA LYS A 21 10.79 5.86 -10.29
C LYS A 21 9.65 6.41 -11.15
N SER A 22 9.61 5.94 -12.40
CA SER A 22 8.53 6.22 -13.35
C SER A 22 7.85 4.93 -13.80
N TYR A 23 6.53 5.02 -14.00
CA TYR A 23 5.66 3.89 -14.30
C TYR A 23 5.13 3.99 -15.71
N ARG A 24 5.28 2.92 -16.49
CA ARG A 24 4.76 2.88 -17.85
C ARG A 24 3.24 2.79 -17.83
N ILE A 25 2.60 3.57 -18.68
CA ILE A 25 1.15 3.56 -18.86
C ILE A 25 0.79 2.69 -20.07
N LYS A 26 -0.29 1.92 -19.94
CA LYS A 26 -0.88 1.12 -21.00
C LYS A 26 -2.32 1.52 -21.23
N ASP A 27 -2.65 1.75 -22.50
CA ASP A 27 -4.04 1.92 -22.94
C ASP A 27 -4.72 0.56 -23.08
N ILE A 28 -5.94 0.46 -22.53
CA ILE A 28 -6.79 -0.73 -22.60
C ILE A 28 -8.22 -0.33 -22.93
N ARG A 29 -9.03 -1.31 -23.34
CA ARG A 29 -10.49 -1.19 -23.34
C ARG A 29 -11.05 -1.92 -22.12
N PHE A 30 -11.89 -1.25 -21.35
CA PHE A 30 -12.53 -1.81 -20.16
C PHE A 30 -14.01 -1.40 -20.16
N PHE A 31 -14.90 -2.39 -20.13
CA PHE A 31 -16.35 -2.20 -20.30
C PHE A 31 -16.72 -1.30 -21.50
N GLY A 32 -16.05 -1.48 -22.64
CA GLY A 32 -16.32 -0.73 -23.87
C GLY A 32 -15.67 0.66 -23.94
N SER A 33 -15.14 1.18 -22.83
CA SER A 33 -14.50 2.50 -22.75
C SER A 33 -12.98 2.40 -22.75
N ALA A 34 -12.31 3.41 -23.33
CA ALA A 34 -10.86 3.54 -23.23
C ALA A 34 -10.45 3.85 -21.79
N ARG A 35 -9.51 3.07 -21.25
CA ARG A 35 -8.92 3.26 -19.93
C ARG A 35 -7.41 3.21 -20.02
N ARG A 36 -6.75 3.80 -19.03
CA ARG A 36 -5.30 3.73 -18.85
C ARG A 36 -5.01 2.94 -17.59
N VAL A 37 -4.00 2.08 -17.62
CA VAL A 37 -3.51 1.34 -16.46
C VAL A 37 -2.01 1.49 -16.34
N LEU A 38 -1.52 1.49 -15.12
CA LEU A 38 -0.12 1.54 -14.78
C LEU A 38 0.47 0.13 -14.79
N LEU A 39 1.67 0.00 -15.33
CA LEU A 39 2.42 -1.23 -15.38
C LEU A 39 3.57 -1.19 -14.38
N GLN A 40 3.81 -2.35 -13.75
CA GLN A 40 4.95 -2.55 -12.88
C GLN A 40 6.18 -2.95 -13.70
N SER A 41 7.29 -2.24 -13.51
CA SER A 41 8.58 -2.51 -14.19
C SER A 41 9.57 -3.28 -13.31
N ALA A 42 9.45 -3.21 -11.98
CA ALA A 42 10.30 -3.90 -11.00
C ALA A 42 9.52 -4.23 -9.70
N ASN A 43 10.04 -5.13 -8.87
CA ASN A 43 9.47 -5.46 -7.56
C ASN A 43 9.51 -4.23 -6.63
N GLY A 44 8.42 -3.95 -5.89
CA GLY A 44 8.35 -2.83 -4.93
C GLY A 44 6.99 -2.13 -4.88
N PRO A 45 6.62 -1.33 -5.90
CA PRO A 45 5.47 -0.42 -5.82
C PRO A 45 4.12 -1.07 -6.12
N CYS A 46 4.02 -2.40 -6.03
CA CYS A 46 2.81 -3.15 -6.35
C CYS A 46 1.56 -2.63 -5.59
N PRO A 47 1.63 -2.30 -4.28
CA PRO A 47 0.45 -1.81 -3.56
C PRO A 47 -0.09 -0.48 -4.11
N LEU A 48 0.79 0.49 -4.36
CA LEU A 48 0.39 1.77 -4.93
C LEU A 48 -0.17 1.60 -6.34
N LEU A 49 0.48 0.80 -7.20
CA LEU A 49 0.01 0.58 -8.56
C LEU A 49 -1.34 -0.13 -8.60
N ALA A 50 -1.57 -1.11 -7.71
CA ALA A 50 -2.86 -1.79 -7.59
C ALA A 50 -3.97 -0.81 -7.21
N LEU A 51 -3.73 0.02 -6.18
CA LEU A 51 -4.65 1.07 -5.75
C LEU A 51 -4.95 2.06 -6.89
N CYS A 52 -3.92 2.63 -7.52
CA CYS A 52 -4.09 3.56 -8.62
C CYS A 52 -4.86 2.95 -9.80
N ASN A 53 -4.59 1.68 -10.15
CA ASN A 53 -5.29 0.99 -11.22
C ASN A 53 -6.78 0.81 -10.92
N VAL A 54 -7.16 0.51 -9.67
CA VAL A 54 -8.59 0.48 -9.28
C VAL A 54 -9.24 1.83 -9.54
N LEU A 55 -8.60 2.93 -9.11
CA LEU A 55 -9.14 4.28 -9.29
C LEU A 55 -9.22 4.69 -10.78
N LEU A 56 -8.21 4.36 -11.59
CA LEU A 56 -8.21 4.61 -13.04
C LEU A 56 -9.34 3.85 -13.75
N LEU A 57 -9.55 2.59 -13.38
CA LEU A 57 -10.64 1.76 -13.92
C LEU A 57 -12.02 2.28 -13.50
N ARG A 58 -12.14 2.83 -12.28
CA ARG A 58 -13.34 3.50 -11.76
C ARG A 58 -13.57 4.92 -12.29
N ASN A 59 -12.70 5.45 -13.16
CA ASN A 59 -12.74 6.85 -13.61
C ASN A 59 -12.54 7.89 -12.49
N GLN A 60 -11.92 7.49 -11.39
CA GLN A 60 -11.66 8.37 -10.24
C GLN A 60 -10.29 9.02 -10.31
N LEU A 61 -9.40 8.51 -11.16
CA LEU A 61 -8.17 9.17 -11.58
C LEU A 61 -8.17 9.30 -13.11
N SER A 62 -7.52 10.35 -13.62
CA SER A 62 -7.35 10.60 -15.05
C SER A 62 -5.92 11.01 -15.36
N ILE A 63 -5.35 10.42 -16.41
CA ILE A 63 -4.00 10.72 -16.89
C ILE A 63 -4.13 11.17 -18.34
N SER A 64 -3.48 12.29 -18.70
CA SER A 64 -3.49 12.84 -20.06
C SER A 64 -3.11 11.79 -21.10
N GLN A 65 -3.77 11.79 -22.26
CA GLN A 65 -3.55 10.83 -23.34
C GLN A 65 -2.14 10.92 -23.96
N ASP A 66 -1.44 12.03 -23.79
CA ASP A 66 -0.09 12.21 -24.32
C ASP A 66 0.99 11.62 -23.40
N THR A 67 0.64 11.39 -22.13
CA THR A 67 1.56 10.82 -21.14
C THR A 67 1.78 9.32 -21.41
N ARG A 68 3.03 8.87 -21.35
CA ARG A 68 3.40 7.44 -21.49
C ARG A 68 4.06 6.87 -20.25
N TYR A 69 4.61 7.75 -19.42
CA TYR A 69 5.22 7.45 -18.14
C TYR A 69 4.73 8.47 -17.11
N ILE A 70 4.52 8.03 -15.88
CA ILE A 70 4.16 8.90 -14.76
C ILE A 70 5.12 8.65 -13.61
N SER A 71 5.57 9.71 -12.96
CA SER A 71 6.48 9.60 -11.82
C SER A 71 5.75 9.13 -10.56
N PHE A 72 6.51 8.60 -9.61
CA PHE A 72 6.00 8.27 -8.29
C PHE A 72 5.40 9.48 -7.57
N ALA A 73 6.07 10.63 -7.60
CA ALA A 73 5.60 11.85 -6.96
C ALA A 73 4.23 12.30 -7.52
N GLU A 74 4.07 12.29 -8.85
CA GLU A 74 2.79 12.61 -9.49
C GLU A 74 1.67 11.63 -9.08
N LEU A 75 1.96 10.33 -8.98
CA LEU A 75 0.97 9.36 -8.50
C LEU A 75 0.55 9.60 -7.06
N VAL A 76 1.50 9.87 -6.16
CA VAL A 76 1.20 10.18 -4.76
C VAL A 76 0.35 11.44 -4.65
N GLU A 77 0.66 12.48 -5.42
CA GLU A 77 -0.13 13.71 -5.47
C GLU A 77 -1.56 13.45 -5.96
N MET A 78 -1.72 12.69 -7.05
CA MET A 78 -3.03 12.32 -7.59
C MET A 78 -3.88 11.54 -6.57
N VAL A 79 -3.29 10.56 -5.88
CA VAL A 79 -3.97 9.77 -4.84
C VAL A 79 -4.31 10.64 -3.62
N THR A 80 -3.41 11.53 -3.22
CA THR A 80 -3.61 12.48 -2.12
C THR A 80 -4.82 13.37 -2.38
N ASN A 81 -4.89 13.99 -3.56
CA ASN A 81 -6.02 14.81 -3.95
C ASN A 81 -7.33 14.00 -3.96
N ARG A 82 -7.28 12.77 -4.48
CA ARG A 82 -8.45 11.88 -4.50
C ARG A 82 -8.94 11.51 -3.09
N LEU A 83 -8.04 11.30 -2.14
CA LEU A 83 -8.38 11.03 -0.74
C LEU A 83 -9.11 12.21 -0.10
N PHE A 84 -8.65 13.43 -0.33
CA PHE A 84 -9.34 14.64 0.12
C PHE A 84 -10.74 14.73 -0.49
N ASP A 85 -10.86 14.55 -1.81
CA ASP A 85 -12.15 14.62 -2.50
C ASP A 85 -13.14 13.54 -2.02
N ALA A 86 -12.66 12.32 -1.77
CA ALA A 86 -13.48 11.21 -1.29
C ALA A 86 -14.04 11.46 0.11
N ASN A 87 -13.29 12.17 0.95
CA ASN A 87 -13.60 12.36 2.36
C ASN A 87 -14.07 13.80 2.70
N ALA A 88 -14.20 14.66 1.69
CA ALA A 88 -14.66 16.04 1.85
C ALA A 88 -16.04 16.11 2.52
N GLY A 89 -16.99 15.25 2.12
CA GLY A 89 -18.33 15.22 2.71
C GLY A 89 -18.35 14.83 4.19
N ALA A 90 -17.47 13.92 4.61
CA ALA A 90 -17.34 13.48 6.00
C ALA A 90 -16.66 14.52 6.90
N THR A 91 -15.80 15.37 6.31
CA THR A 91 -15.04 16.41 7.02
C THR A 91 -15.69 17.80 6.97
N ALA A 92 -16.70 18.00 6.11
CA ALA A 92 -17.48 19.23 5.95
C ALA A 92 -18.72 19.32 6.85
N GLY A 93 -19.10 18.23 7.53
CA GLY A 93 -20.15 18.23 8.56
C GLY A 93 -19.73 18.99 9.82
N ASP A 94 -20.53 18.87 10.89
CA ASP A 94 -20.23 19.51 12.19
C ASP A 94 -18.81 19.11 12.63
N SER A 95 -17.91 20.10 12.57
CA SER A 95 -16.47 19.93 12.71
C SER A 95 -16.05 19.51 14.13
N THR A 96 -17.04 19.43 15.03
CA THR A 96 -16.89 18.99 16.42
C THR A 96 -17.39 17.56 16.66
N SER A 97 -18.01 16.92 15.66
CA SER A 97 -18.44 15.53 15.79
C SER A 97 -17.23 14.61 15.88
N SER A 98 -17.27 13.64 16.80
CA SER A 98 -16.22 12.64 16.96
C SER A 98 -15.91 11.88 15.67
N THR A 99 -16.92 11.66 14.83
CA THR A 99 -16.77 11.02 13.52
C THR A 99 -15.93 11.87 12.56
N ALA A 100 -16.18 13.19 12.47
CA ALA A 100 -15.40 14.07 11.60
C ALA A 100 -13.93 14.20 12.05
N LEU A 101 -13.69 14.21 13.38
CA LEU A 101 -12.34 14.21 13.94
C LEU A 101 -11.59 12.91 13.61
N ASN A 102 -12.22 11.76 13.81
CA ASN A 102 -11.63 10.46 13.48
C ASN A 102 -11.24 10.36 11.99
N VAL A 103 -12.10 10.84 11.09
CA VAL A 103 -11.79 10.84 9.64
C VAL A 103 -10.61 11.75 9.33
N ARG A 104 -10.50 12.92 9.97
CA ARG A 104 -9.35 13.83 9.78
C ARG A 104 -8.05 13.24 10.29
N GLU A 105 -8.08 12.58 11.45
CA GLU A 105 -6.92 11.88 12.00
C GLU A 105 -6.48 10.76 11.06
N ASN A 106 -7.41 9.90 10.63
CA ASN A 106 -7.12 8.82 9.68
C ASN A 106 -6.56 9.35 8.35
N LEU A 107 -7.08 10.48 7.86
CA LEU A 107 -6.59 11.12 6.64
C LEU A 107 -5.16 11.64 6.81
N SER A 108 -4.86 12.35 7.90
CA SER A 108 -3.51 12.82 8.21
C SER A 108 -2.54 11.65 8.30
N SER A 109 -2.92 10.62 9.05
CA SER A 109 -2.19 9.38 9.17
C SER A 109 -1.95 8.71 7.82
N CYS A 110 -2.93 8.65 6.93
CA CYS A 110 -2.78 8.08 5.59
C CYS A 110 -1.72 8.80 4.76
N LEU A 111 -1.67 10.13 4.80
CA LEU A 111 -0.73 10.92 4.00
C LEU A 111 0.73 10.64 4.36
N GLU A 112 1.00 10.35 5.63
CA GLU A 112 2.33 9.92 6.10
C GLU A 112 2.70 8.51 5.61
N VAL A 113 1.71 7.68 5.30
CA VAL A 113 1.91 6.28 4.91
C VAL A 113 1.99 6.09 3.40
N LEU A 114 1.28 6.92 2.62
CA LEU A 114 1.23 6.82 1.16
C LEU A 114 2.61 6.64 0.50
N PRO A 115 3.67 7.39 0.89
CA PRO A 115 4.98 7.20 0.28
C PRO A 115 5.56 5.79 0.52
N ARG A 116 5.22 5.14 1.63
CA ARG A 116 5.72 3.81 2.02
C ARG A 116 5.20 2.70 1.11
N LEU A 117 4.03 2.89 0.47
CA LEU A 117 3.46 1.95 -0.50
C LEU A 117 4.34 1.72 -1.74
N ASN A 118 5.35 2.57 -1.97
CA ASN A 118 6.36 2.40 -3.02
C ASN A 118 7.33 1.24 -2.74
N VAL A 119 7.59 0.98 -1.46
CA VAL A 119 8.60 0.04 -0.99
C VAL A 119 7.95 -1.29 -0.65
N GLY A 120 6.73 -1.25 -0.14
CA GLY A 120 5.92 -2.43 0.15
C GLY A 120 4.73 -2.08 1.03
N LEU A 121 3.87 -3.07 1.26
CA LEU A 121 2.78 -3.01 2.21
C LEU A 121 2.95 -4.22 3.12
N ASP A 122 3.20 -3.98 4.40
CA ASP A 122 3.21 -5.05 5.40
C ASP A 122 1.75 -5.40 5.75
N VAL A 123 1.40 -6.68 5.65
CA VAL A 123 0.04 -7.17 5.89
C VAL A 123 0.11 -8.38 6.81
N ASN A 124 -0.71 -8.36 7.85
CA ASN A 124 -0.85 -9.50 8.74
C ASN A 124 -2.27 -10.06 8.64
N CYS A 125 -2.46 -11.02 7.72
CA CYS A 125 -3.77 -11.64 7.51
C CYS A 125 -4.13 -12.64 8.62
N ARG A 126 -5.43 -12.86 8.83
CA ARG A 126 -5.99 -13.95 9.63
C ARG A 126 -6.56 -15.02 8.71
N PHE A 127 -6.61 -16.26 9.18
CA PHE A 127 -6.94 -17.39 8.29
C PHE A 127 -8.44 -17.74 8.20
N GLY A 128 -9.31 -16.96 8.85
CA GLY A 128 -10.74 -17.23 8.97
C GLY A 128 -11.63 -16.66 7.86
N GLY A 129 -11.19 -15.61 7.17
CA GLY A 129 -12.01 -14.88 6.19
C GLY A 129 -11.16 -14.15 5.18
N VAL A 130 -11.71 -13.91 3.98
CA VAL A 130 -10.96 -13.34 2.84
C VAL A 130 -10.55 -11.88 3.04
N SER A 131 -11.22 -11.17 3.95
CA SER A 131 -11.00 -9.76 4.25
C SER A 131 -10.35 -9.55 5.62
N ASP A 132 -9.89 -10.63 6.26
CA ASP A 132 -9.51 -10.56 7.67
C ASP A 132 -8.03 -10.23 7.78
N PHE A 133 -7.73 -8.98 8.14
CA PHE A 133 -6.39 -8.51 8.43
C PHE A 133 -6.33 -7.93 9.84
N GLU A 134 -5.14 -7.96 10.45
CA GLU A 134 -4.85 -7.03 11.54
C GLU A 134 -4.80 -5.61 10.98
N TYR A 135 -5.51 -4.69 11.62
CA TYR A 135 -5.57 -3.31 11.18
C TYR A 135 -4.20 -2.65 11.35
N THR A 136 -3.69 -2.07 10.27
CA THR A 136 -2.51 -1.20 10.30
C THR A 136 -2.84 0.13 9.63
N GLN A 137 -2.05 1.16 9.91
CA GLN A 137 -2.25 2.49 9.35
C GLN A 137 -2.14 2.47 7.81
N GLU A 138 -1.30 1.61 7.26
CA GLU A 138 -1.12 1.41 5.82
C GLU A 138 -2.36 0.86 5.14
N LEU A 139 -3.17 0.04 5.84
CA LEU A 139 -4.41 -0.50 5.31
C LEU A 139 -5.52 0.55 5.20
N SER A 140 -5.48 1.57 6.06
CA SER A 140 -6.52 2.61 6.11
C SER A 140 -6.67 3.41 4.80
N VAL A 141 -5.64 3.45 3.97
CA VAL A 141 -5.70 4.07 2.64
C VAL A 141 -6.74 3.40 1.72
N PHE A 142 -6.88 2.07 1.83
CA PHE A 142 -7.83 1.30 1.04
C PHE A 142 -9.25 1.58 1.53
N ASP A 143 -9.46 1.65 2.84
CA ASP A 143 -10.74 1.97 3.45
C ASP A 143 -11.21 3.40 3.07
N LEU A 144 -10.33 4.40 3.18
CA LEU A 144 -10.65 5.80 2.85
C LEU A 144 -10.93 6.03 1.35
N LEU A 145 -10.54 5.09 0.48
CA LEU A 145 -10.80 5.11 -0.95
C LEU A 145 -11.92 4.15 -1.39
N ASP A 146 -12.57 3.48 -0.43
CA ASP A 146 -13.59 2.46 -0.68
C ASP A 146 -13.07 1.33 -1.61
N ILE A 147 -11.88 0.83 -1.29
CA ILE A 147 -11.22 -0.27 -2.01
C ILE A 147 -11.11 -1.46 -1.05
N GLY A 148 -11.76 -2.57 -1.41
CA GLY A 148 -11.62 -3.80 -0.63
C GLY A 148 -10.25 -4.46 -0.82
N LEU A 149 -9.61 -4.81 0.29
CA LEU A 149 -8.40 -5.65 0.31
C LEU A 149 -8.80 -7.09 0.66
N PHE A 150 -8.23 -8.06 -0.08
CA PHE A 150 -8.56 -9.48 0.11
C PHE A 150 -7.31 -10.37 0.06
N HIS A 151 -7.37 -11.53 0.71
CA HIS A 151 -6.40 -12.61 0.59
C HIS A 151 -7.10 -13.99 0.45
N GLY A 152 -6.37 -14.96 -0.08
CA GLY A 152 -6.85 -16.34 -0.27
C GLY A 152 -6.26 -17.35 0.71
N TRP A 153 -5.49 -16.88 1.69
CA TRP A 153 -4.82 -17.75 2.66
C TRP A 153 -5.79 -18.12 3.78
N LEU A 154 -6.59 -19.16 3.54
CA LEU A 154 -7.67 -19.58 4.43
C LEU A 154 -7.45 -21.00 4.93
N VAL A 155 -7.86 -21.24 6.16
CA VAL A 155 -7.97 -22.60 6.70
C VAL A 155 -9.31 -23.19 6.26
N SER A 156 -9.31 -24.46 5.84
CA SER A 156 -10.54 -25.12 5.43
C SER A 156 -11.48 -25.35 6.62
N LYS A 157 -12.74 -24.95 6.49
CA LYS A 157 -13.80 -25.24 7.49
C LYS A 157 -14.08 -26.74 7.66
N GLN A 158 -13.69 -27.57 6.69
CA GLN A 158 -13.84 -29.02 6.77
C GLN A 158 -12.84 -29.66 7.73
N GLU A 159 -11.72 -28.97 7.99
CA GLU A 159 -10.70 -29.43 8.92
C GLU A 159 -10.92 -28.78 10.29
N GLU A 160 -11.88 -29.31 11.05
CA GLU A 160 -12.36 -28.71 12.31
C GLU A 160 -11.23 -28.37 13.31
N LYS A 161 -10.23 -29.25 13.44
CA LYS A 161 -9.08 -29.05 14.34
C LYS A 161 -8.20 -27.88 13.90
N ALA A 162 -7.85 -27.83 12.61
CA ALA A 162 -7.06 -26.74 12.07
C ALA A 162 -7.85 -25.43 12.13
N TRP A 163 -9.14 -25.47 11.79
CA TRP A 163 -10.03 -24.32 11.86
C TRP A 163 -10.11 -23.74 13.27
N ALA A 164 -10.41 -24.56 14.27
CA ALA A 164 -10.50 -24.11 15.66
C ALA A 164 -9.18 -23.52 16.17
N THR A 165 -8.05 -24.08 15.74
CA THR A 165 -6.70 -23.64 16.15
C THR A 165 -6.29 -22.34 15.47
N PHE A 166 -6.45 -22.23 14.15
CA PHE A 166 -5.78 -21.21 13.34
C PHE A 166 -6.71 -20.10 12.83
N ALA A 167 -8.01 -20.34 12.67
CA ALA A 167 -8.89 -19.39 11.97
C ALA A 167 -8.95 -17.99 12.61
N HIS A 168 -8.79 -17.91 13.93
CA HIS A 168 -8.82 -16.66 14.68
C HIS A 168 -7.44 -15.99 14.85
N LEU A 169 -6.36 -16.70 14.51
CA LEU A 169 -5.00 -16.21 14.65
C LEU A 169 -4.56 -15.45 13.41
N SER A 170 -3.72 -14.43 13.60
CA SER A 170 -2.99 -13.79 12.51
C SER A 170 -1.72 -14.57 12.16
N TYR A 171 -1.13 -14.30 11.00
CA TYR A 171 0.13 -14.91 10.58
C TYR A 171 1.23 -14.75 11.63
N ASN A 172 1.43 -13.54 12.16
CA ASN A 172 2.45 -13.29 13.19
C ASN A 172 2.19 -14.13 14.46
N GLN A 173 0.94 -14.21 14.91
CA GLN A 173 0.58 -15.02 16.09
C GLN A 173 0.82 -16.53 15.87
N VAL A 174 0.64 -17.02 14.65
CA VAL A 174 0.96 -18.42 14.31
C VAL A 174 2.47 -18.65 14.37
N VAL A 175 3.27 -17.74 13.82
CA VAL A 175 4.74 -17.83 13.86
C VAL A 175 5.25 -17.84 15.31
N GLU A 176 4.76 -16.94 16.16
CA GLU A 176 5.12 -16.91 17.59
C GLU A 176 4.78 -18.22 18.31
N LYS A 177 3.60 -18.78 18.05
CA LYS A 177 3.18 -20.06 18.63
C LYS A 177 4.02 -21.24 18.15
N LEU A 178 4.47 -21.23 16.89
CA LEU A 178 5.36 -22.25 16.35
C LEU A 178 6.71 -22.22 17.05
N ILE A 179 7.30 -21.03 17.23
CA ILE A 179 8.57 -20.87 17.95
C ILE A 179 8.44 -21.39 19.40
N ALA A 180 7.41 -20.96 20.12
CA ALA A 180 7.19 -21.41 21.50
C ALA A 180 6.96 -22.94 21.61
N PHE A 181 6.33 -23.54 20.59
CA PHE A 181 6.17 -24.99 20.52
C PHE A 181 7.51 -25.71 20.31
N GLU A 182 8.35 -25.21 19.40
CA GLU A 182 9.69 -25.76 19.16
C GLU A 182 10.59 -25.66 20.40
N GLU A 183 10.56 -24.53 21.11
CA GLU A 183 11.31 -24.34 22.35
C GLU A 183 10.87 -25.30 23.46
N ALA A 184 9.57 -25.58 23.58
CA ALA A 184 9.04 -26.53 24.56
C ALA A 184 9.34 -28.00 24.25
N GLN A 185 9.79 -28.30 23.02
CA GLN A 185 10.20 -29.65 22.60
C GLN A 185 11.70 -29.94 22.86
N GLN A 186 12.48 -28.92 23.26
CA GLN A 186 13.90 -29.04 23.62
C GLN A 186 14.08 -29.35 25.12
#